data_AF-A0A1H9J8B6-F1
#
_entry.id   AF-A0A1H9J8B6-F1
#
_cell.length_a   1.000
_cell.length_b   1.000
_cell.length_c   1.000
_cell.angle_alpha   90.00
_cell.angle_beta   90.00
_cell.angle_gamma   90.00
#
_symmetry.space_group_name_H-M   'P 1'
#
loop_
_entity.id
_entity.type
_entity.pdbx_description
1 polymer ?
#
loop_
_entity_poly.entity_id
_entity_poly.type
_entity_poly.pdbx_seq_one_letter_code
_entity_poly.pdbx_strand_id
1 'polypeptide(L)'
;MAGFLDKLTGWMGGRAAPVPPARVEQEPAAPSIASDDPRLPDASRTLVARMLSLIADIEARTQDDGLMVSALTEVRQMRDSHLPRLIASYADIPASHRAEIFRQTGRSASYNLNQGFEKMIARLETLSHSLAQEDLDSFADNLRFIDHRYGEDDPLR
;
A
#
# COMPACT_ATOMS: atom_id res chain seq x y z
N MET A 1 31.11 -77.73 5.90
CA MET A 1 30.68 -77.65 4.48
C MET A 1 30.53 -76.17 4.16
N ALA A 2 31.47 -75.58 3.42
CA ALA A 2 31.33 -75.22 1.98
C ALA A 2 30.05 -74.40 1.74
N GLY A 3 30.10 -73.09 1.44
CA GLY A 3 30.76 -72.48 0.27
C GLY A 3 29.65 -72.05 -0.72
N PHE A 4 29.89 -70.97 -1.49
CA PHE A 4 28.97 -70.25 -2.43
C PHE A 4 28.10 -69.16 -1.75
N LEU A 5 28.37 -67.85 -1.82
CA LEU A 5 28.91 -67.01 -2.90
C LEU A 5 28.18 -67.23 -4.24
N ASP A 6 27.06 -66.52 -4.44
CA ASP A 6 26.78 -65.78 -5.67
C ASP A 6 25.68 -64.72 -5.38
N LYS A 7 26.06 -63.45 -5.33
CA LYS A 7 25.78 -62.40 -6.33
C LYS A 7 24.37 -61.82 -6.22
N LEU A 8 24.29 -60.57 -5.73
CA LEU A 8 24.27 -59.37 -6.57
C LEU A 8 23.13 -59.42 -7.58
N THR A 9 22.02 -58.75 -7.27
CA THR A 9 21.31 -57.78 -8.14
C THR A 9 20.06 -57.32 -7.39
N GLY A 10 20.00 -56.05 -6.99
CA GLY A 10 18.82 -55.56 -6.28
C GLY A 10 18.94 -54.14 -5.78
N TRP A 11 19.52 -53.28 -6.62
CA TRP A 11 19.55 -51.83 -6.50
C TRP A 11 18.14 -51.29 -6.18
N MET A 12 17.95 -50.77 -4.96
CA MET A 12 16.97 -49.72 -4.68
C MET A 12 17.60 -48.72 -3.71
N GLY A 13 18.45 -47.87 -4.27
CA GLY A 13 18.72 -46.57 -3.70
C GLY A 13 17.46 -45.72 -3.83
N GLY A 14 16.94 -45.28 -2.70
CA GLY A 14 15.87 -44.29 -2.60
C GLY A 14 16.02 -43.51 -1.30
N ARG A 15 17.05 -42.66 -1.21
CA ARG A 15 17.09 -41.60 -0.19
C ARG A 15 15.88 -40.71 -0.43
N ALA A 16 14.89 -40.75 0.46
CA ALA A 16 13.84 -39.76 0.51
C ALA A 16 14.50 -38.38 0.71
N ALA A 17 14.36 -37.49 -0.28
CA ALA A 17 14.73 -36.10 -0.14
C ALA A 17 13.76 -35.43 0.85
N PRO A 18 14.22 -34.53 1.75
CA PRO A 18 13.31 -33.69 2.51
C PRO A 18 12.62 -32.73 1.55
N VAL A 19 11.31 -32.86 1.44
CA VAL A 19 10.46 -31.90 0.73
C VAL A 19 10.56 -30.57 1.49
N PRO A 20 10.96 -29.45 0.84
CA PRO A 20 10.85 -28.14 1.49
C PRO A 20 9.37 -27.89 1.84
N PRO A 21 9.06 -27.24 2.99
CA PRO A 21 7.69 -26.86 3.24
C PRO A 21 7.23 -25.98 2.09
N ALA A 22 6.14 -26.41 1.45
CA ALA A 22 5.42 -25.62 0.47
C ALA A 22 5.31 -24.20 1.03
N ARG A 23 5.85 -23.25 0.26
CA ARG A 23 5.65 -21.82 0.47
C ARG A 23 4.17 -21.65 0.77
N VAL A 24 3.88 -21.17 1.98
CA VAL A 24 2.54 -20.83 2.47
C VAL A 24 1.80 -20.23 1.29
N GLU A 25 0.74 -20.89 0.84
CA GLU A 25 -0.20 -20.33 -0.12
C GLU A 25 -0.49 -18.92 0.37
N GLN A 26 -0.07 -17.94 -0.43
CA GLN A 26 -0.45 -16.56 -0.24
C GLN A 26 -1.97 -16.56 -0.19
N GLU A 27 -2.53 -16.36 1.01
CA GLU A 27 -3.91 -15.89 1.16
C GLU A 27 -4.16 -14.84 0.08
N PRO A 28 -5.29 -14.90 -0.64
CA PRO A 28 -5.51 -14.05 -1.80
C PRO A 28 -5.36 -12.61 -1.32
N ALA A 29 -4.24 -11.98 -1.70
CA ALA A 29 -4.03 -10.57 -1.50
C ALA A 29 -5.29 -9.91 -2.07
N ALA A 30 -6.01 -9.16 -1.22
CA ALA A 30 -7.15 -8.38 -1.65
C ALA A 30 -6.78 -7.71 -2.98
N PRO A 31 -7.64 -7.78 -4.02
CA PRO A 31 -7.24 -7.41 -5.37
C PRO A 31 -6.65 -6.01 -5.34
N SER A 32 -5.33 -5.93 -5.55
CA SER A 32 -4.59 -4.69 -5.52
C SER A 32 -5.09 -3.87 -6.69
N ILE A 33 -5.83 -2.79 -6.41
CA ILE A 33 -6.41 -1.98 -7.47
C ILE A 33 -5.31 -1.26 -8.21
N ALA A 34 -5.24 -1.53 -9.51
CA ALA A 34 -4.37 -0.83 -10.42
C ALA A 34 -5.06 0.44 -10.94
N SER A 35 -4.28 1.47 -11.25
CA SER A 35 -4.80 2.72 -11.82
C SER A 35 -5.46 2.55 -13.19
N ASP A 36 -5.12 1.47 -13.91
CA ASP A 36 -5.66 1.10 -15.20
C ASP A 36 -6.83 0.10 -15.11
N ASP A 37 -7.45 -0.08 -13.93
CA ASP A 37 -8.61 -0.96 -13.74
C ASP A 37 -9.71 -0.69 -14.79
N PRO A 38 -10.15 -1.71 -15.56
CA PRO A 38 -11.13 -1.53 -16.64
C PRO A 38 -12.52 -1.10 -16.15
N ARG A 39 -12.82 -1.26 -14.85
CA ARG A 39 -14.09 -0.82 -14.24
C ARG A 39 -14.15 0.70 -14.09
N LEU A 40 -13.00 1.37 -14.07
CA LEU A 40 -12.89 2.82 -13.89
C LEU A 40 -13.23 3.59 -15.18
N PRO A 41 -13.92 4.74 -15.07
CA PRO A 41 -13.96 5.73 -16.13
C PRO A 41 -12.57 6.28 -16.42
N ASP A 42 -12.31 6.66 -17.67
CA ASP A 42 -10.99 7.17 -18.08
C ASP A 42 -10.56 8.40 -17.29
N ALA A 43 -11.49 9.33 -17.04
CA ALA A 43 -11.22 10.52 -16.22
C ALA A 43 -10.81 10.18 -14.77
N SER A 44 -11.22 9.03 -14.24
CA SER A 44 -10.93 8.63 -12.86
C SER A 44 -9.57 7.94 -12.72
N ARG A 45 -9.02 7.37 -13.79
CA ARG A 45 -7.74 6.64 -13.78
C ARG A 45 -6.59 7.49 -13.25
N THR A 46 -6.52 8.75 -13.69
CA THR A 46 -5.51 9.72 -13.24
C THR A 46 -5.63 10.03 -11.73
N LEU A 47 -6.86 10.12 -11.21
CA LEU A 47 -7.09 10.36 -9.79
C LEU A 47 -6.64 9.16 -8.95
N VAL A 48 -6.95 7.93 -9.39
CA VAL A 48 -6.51 6.70 -8.72
C VAL A 48 -4.98 6.58 -8.75
N ALA A 49 -4.35 6.83 -9.89
CA ALA A 49 -2.88 6.84 -10.01
C ALA A 49 -2.23 7.83 -9.02
N ARG A 50 -2.74 9.06 -8.97
CA ARG A 50 -2.29 10.09 -8.04
C ARG A 50 -2.43 9.64 -6.58
N MET A 51 -3.58 9.07 -6.24
CA MET A 51 -3.87 8.60 -4.90
C MET A 51 -2.93 7.47 -4.47
N LEU A 52 -2.69 6.48 -5.35
CA LEU A 52 -1.75 5.39 -5.09
C LEU A 52 -0.31 5.89 -4.92
N SER A 53 0.11 6.90 -5.69
CA SER A 53 1.41 7.56 -5.49
C SER A 53 1.51 8.22 -4.12
N LEU A 54 0.51 9.01 -3.72
CA LEU A 54 0.50 9.65 -2.39
C LEU A 54 0.51 8.62 -1.25
N ILE A 55 -0.25 7.51 -1.41
CA ILE A 55 -0.23 6.40 -0.46
C ILE A 55 1.19 5.84 -0.34
N ALA A 56 1.85 5.52 -1.46
CA ALA A 56 3.20 4.97 -1.45
C ALA A 56 4.21 5.92 -0.81
N ASP A 57 4.11 7.22 -1.08
CA ASP A 57 4.98 8.25 -0.50
C ASP A 57 4.81 8.34 1.03
N ILE A 58 3.56 8.30 1.52
CA ILE A 58 3.28 8.32 2.96
C ILE A 58 3.75 7.02 3.63
N GLU A 59 3.49 5.87 3.02
CA GLU A 59 3.96 4.58 3.54
C GLU A 59 5.49 4.52 3.63
N ALA A 60 6.21 5.07 2.64
CA ALA A 60 7.67 5.11 2.66
C ALA A 60 8.21 5.99 3.81
N ARG A 61 7.63 7.16 4.05
CA ARG A 61 8.05 8.07 5.13
C ARG A 61 7.76 7.53 6.52
N THR A 62 6.64 6.83 6.67
CA THR A 62 6.19 6.30 7.97
C THR A 62 6.83 4.96 8.35
N GLN A 63 7.56 4.30 7.43
CA GLN A 63 8.29 3.06 7.75
C GLN A 63 9.39 3.27 8.80
N ASP A 64 9.96 4.48 8.83
CA ASP A 64 11.06 4.82 9.73
C ASP A 64 10.59 5.38 11.09
N ASP A 65 9.29 5.68 11.24
CA ASP A 65 8.71 6.27 12.44
C ASP A 65 7.52 5.47 13.00
N GLY A 66 7.79 4.71 14.06
CA GLY A 66 6.79 3.91 14.79
C GLY A 66 5.74 4.72 15.54
N LEU A 67 5.88 6.05 15.67
CA LEU A 67 4.84 6.90 16.24
C LEU A 67 3.70 7.16 15.24
N MET A 68 3.94 6.89 13.95
CA MET A 68 3.00 7.16 12.85
C MET A 68 2.06 6.00 12.50
N VAL A 69 1.83 5.08 13.45
CA VAL A 69 0.99 3.89 13.25
C VAL A 69 -0.45 4.25 12.87
N SER A 70 -1.01 5.34 13.41
CA SER A 70 -2.38 5.78 13.12
C SER A 70 -2.53 6.26 11.68
N ALA A 71 -1.62 7.11 11.21
CA ALA A 71 -1.59 7.60 9.83
C ALA A 71 -1.41 6.44 8.84
N LEU A 72 -0.48 5.53 9.14
CA LEU A 72 -0.24 4.34 8.32
C LEU A 72 -1.46 3.42 8.26
N THR A 73 -2.18 3.25 9.38
CA THR A 73 -3.41 2.46 9.43
C THR A 73 -4.51 3.10 8.57
N GLU A 74 -4.71 4.41 8.65
CA GLU A 74 -5.69 5.14 7.84
C GLU A 74 -5.39 4.99 6.34
N VAL A 75 -4.13 5.20 5.94
CA VAL A 75 -3.67 5.08 4.55
C VAL A 75 -3.90 3.67 4.00
N ARG A 76 -3.57 2.64 4.78
CA ARG A 76 -3.83 1.23 4.41
C ARG A 76 -5.33 0.95 4.30
N GLN A 77 -6.14 1.47 5.22
CA GLN A 77 -7.59 1.31 5.16
C GLN A 77 -8.20 1.99 3.91
N MET A 78 -7.68 3.16 3.53
CA MET A 78 -8.07 3.83 2.29
C MET A 78 -7.75 2.98 1.06
N ARG A 79 -6.53 2.42 0.99
CA ARG A 79 -6.07 1.57 -0.13
C ARG A 79 -6.81 0.24 -0.20
N ASP A 80 -6.91 -0.47 0.92
CA ASP A 80 -7.29 -1.89 0.94
C ASP A 80 -8.81 -2.08 1.08
N SER A 81 -9.54 -1.05 1.54
CA SER A 81 -10.98 -1.16 1.80
C SER A 81 -11.79 -0.06 1.11
N HIS A 82 -11.47 1.22 1.31
CA HIS A 82 -12.35 2.30 0.82
C HIS A 82 -12.32 2.44 -0.70
N LEU A 83 -11.12 2.47 -1.28
CA LEU A 83 -10.94 2.56 -2.73
C LEU A 83 -11.59 1.37 -3.46
N PRO A 84 -11.33 0.09 -3.10
CA PRO A 84 -11.97 -1.04 -3.76
C PRO A 84 -13.48 -1.08 -3.63
N ARG A 85 -14.01 -0.75 -2.46
CA ARG A 85 -15.46 -0.69 -2.24
C ARG A 85 -16.12 0.37 -3.12
N LEU A 86 -15.48 1.54 -3.27
CA LEU A 86 -16.04 2.63 -4.08
C LEU A 86 -16.04 2.28 -5.58
N ILE A 87 -14.97 1.65 -6.07
CA ILE A 87 -14.89 1.19 -7.47
C ILE A 87 -15.90 0.07 -7.73
N ALA A 88 -16.03 -0.89 -6.82
CA ALA A 88 -17.03 -1.96 -6.93
C ALA A 88 -18.46 -1.37 -6.98
N SER A 89 -18.78 -0.46 -6.07
CA SER A 89 -20.10 0.20 -6.04
C SER A 89 -20.41 0.97 -7.32
N TYR A 90 -19.41 1.59 -7.96
CA TYR A 90 -19.59 2.21 -9.27
C TYR A 90 -19.80 1.18 -10.39
N ALA A 91 -19.03 0.08 -10.36
CA ALA A 91 -19.11 -0.98 -11.34
C ALA A 91 -20.48 -1.68 -11.34
N ASP A 92 -21.08 -1.86 -10.16
CA ASP A 92 -22.39 -2.48 -9.96
C ASP A 92 -23.55 -1.68 -10.59
N ILE A 93 -23.35 -0.39 -10.87
CA ILE A 93 -24.35 0.44 -11.55
C ILE A 93 -24.33 0.07 -13.05
N PRO A 94 -25.45 -0.41 -13.63
CA PRO A 94 -25.54 -0.70 -15.06
C PRO A 94 -25.16 0.51 -15.91
N ALA A 95 -24.39 0.30 -16.98
CA ALA A 95 -23.86 1.39 -17.81
C ALA A 95 -24.97 2.32 -18.35
N SER A 96 -26.13 1.77 -18.71
CA SER A 96 -27.32 2.53 -19.13
C SER A 96 -27.82 3.50 -18.06
N HIS A 97 -27.74 3.13 -16.78
CA HIS A 97 -28.26 3.91 -15.67
C HIS A 97 -27.25 4.92 -15.12
N ARG A 98 -25.95 4.78 -15.41
CA ARG A 98 -24.91 5.71 -14.90
C ARG A 98 -25.14 7.16 -15.32
N ALA A 99 -25.69 7.37 -16.52
CA ALA A 99 -26.12 8.67 -17.03
C ALA A 99 -27.57 9.01 -16.65
N GLU A 100 -28.42 8.03 -16.36
CA GLU A 100 -29.81 8.25 -15.96
C GLU A 100 -29.94 8.80 -14.53
N ILE A 101 -29.04 8.40 -13.62
CA ILE A 101 -28.93 8.99 -12.27
C ILE A 101 -28.78 10.53 -12.35
N PHE A 102 -28.19 11.06 -13.41
CA PHE A 102 -28.09 12.51 -13.62
C PHE A 102 -29.47 13.18 -13.74
N ARG A 103 -30.45 12.54 -14.37
CA ARG A 103 -31.80 13.10 -14.52
C ARG A 103 -32.56 13.19 -13.19
N GLN A 104 -32.24 12.31 -12.24
CA GLN A 104 -32.92 12.25 -10.93
C GLN A 104 -32.21 13.08 -9.87
N THR A 105 -30.88 13.10 -9.87
CA THR A 105 -30.06 13.69 -8.81
C THR A 105 -29.26 14.93 -9.24
N GLY A 106 -29.26 15.24 -10.54
CA GLY A 106 -28.42 16.30 -11.12
C GLY A 106 -26.93 15.96 -11.20
N ARG A 107 -26.52 14.75 -10.80
CA ARG A 107 -25.12 14.30 -10.79
C ARG A 107 -25.00 12.91 -11.38
N SER A 108 -24.00 12.67 -12.23
CA SER A 108 -23.74 11.33 -12.76
C SER A 108 -23.05 10.46 -11.73
N ALA A 109 -23.15 9.13 -11.88
CA ALA A 109 -22.40 8.20 -11.03
C ALA A 109 -20.89 8.46 -11.09
N SER A 110 -20.36 8.77 -12.29
CA SER A 110 -18.94 9.10 -12.48
C SER A 110 -18.55 10.41 -11.79
N TYR A 111 -19.44 11.40 -11.73
CA TYR A 111 -19.18 12.63 -10.97
C TYR A 111 -19.03 12.34 -9.47
N ASN A 112 -19.95 11.58 -8.89
CA ASN A 112 -19.87 11.23 -7.47
C ASN A 112 -18.63 10.36 -7.15
N LEU A 113 -18.26 9.45 -8.05
CA LEU A 113 -17.02 8.68 -7.95
C LEU A 113 -15.78 9.60 -7.87
N ASN A 114 -15.65 10.53 -8.82
CA ASN A 114 -14.53 11.47 -8.86
C ASN A 114 -14.48 12.36 -7.61
N GLN A 115 -15.62 12.85 -7.14
CA GLN A 115 -15.71 13.61 -5.90
C GLN A 115 -15.27 12.79 -4.67
N GLY A 116 -15.57 11.49 -4.64
CA GLY A 116 -15.06 10.58 -3.62
C GLY A 116 -13.54 10.49 -3.64
N PHE A 117 -12.96 10.30 -4.82
CA PHE A 117 -11.50 10.26 -5.00
C PHE A 117 -10.83 11.58 -4.64
N GLU A 118 -11.39 12.73 -5.04
CA GLU A 118 -10.85 14.05 -4.70
C GLU A 118 -10.81 14.27 -3.17
N LYS A 119 -11.84 13.86 -2.44
CA LYS A 119 -11.85 13.92 -0.97
C LYS A 119 -10.78 13.04 -0.34
N MET A 120 -10.62 11.83 -0.85
CA MET A 120 -9.56 10.91 -0.39
C MET A 120 -8.17 11.50 -0.66
N ILE A 121 -7.96 12.07 -1.83
CA ILE A 121 -6.69 12.72 -2.19
C ILE A 121 -6.41 13.91 -1.28
N ALA A 122 -7.38 14.79 -1.04
CA ALA A 122 -7.21 15.94 -0.14
C ALA A 122 -6.83 15.51 1.29
N ARG A 123 -7.38 14.39 1.78
CA ARG A 123 -7.01 13.82 3.08
C ARG A 123 -5.56 13.33 3.08
N LEU A 124 -5.13 12.61 2.04
CA LEU A 124 -3.75 12.15 1.90
C LEU A 124 -2.76 13.33 1.79
N GLU A 125 -3.11 14.39 1.06
CA GLU A 125 -2.30 15.62 1.00
C GLU A 125 -2.14 16.27 2.39
N THR A 126 -3.22 16.31 3.16
CA THR A 126 -3.19 16.83 4.54
C THR A 126 -2.26 15.98 5.41
N LEU A 127 -2.38 14.65 5.35
CA LEU A 127 -1.50 13.74 6.08
C LEU A 127 -0.03 13.91 5.65
N SER A 128 0.23 13.98 4.35
CA SER A 128 1.56 14.21 3.81
C SER A 128 2.16 15.54 4.28
N HIS A 129 1.34 16.59 4.39
CA HIS A 129 1.78 17.88 4.90
C HIS A 129 2.12 17.81 6.38
N SER A 130 1.27 17.15 7.20
CA SER A 130 1.53 16.96 8.63
C SER A 130 2.83 16.21 8.88
N LEU A 131 3.08 15.12 8.13
CA LEU A 131 4.34 14.37 8.22
C LEU A 131 5.55 15.24 7.88
N ALA A 132 5.45 16.04 6.81
CA ALA A 132 6.53 16.94 6.43
C ALA A 132 6.81 18.02 7.49
N GLN A 133 5.79 18.51 8.20
CA GLN A 133 5.98 19.46 9.30
C GLN A 133 6.70 18.80 10.49
N GLU A 134 6.32 17.58 10.85
CA GLU A 134 6.95 16.83 11.92
C GLU A 134 8.43 16.51 11.63
N ASP A 135 8.75 16.18 10.37
CA ASP A 135 10.13 16.02 9.90
C ASP A 135 10.95 17.32 10.07
N LEU A 136 10.35 18.47 9.72
CA LEU A 136 10.99 19.79 9.84
C LEU A 136 11.21 20.19 11.29
N ASP A 137 10.24 19.94 12.17
CA ASP A 137 10.34 20.22 13.60
C ASP A 137 11.44 19.36 14.24
N SER A 138 11.48 18.06 13.92
CA SER A 138 12.54 17.15 14.38
C SER A 138 13.92 17.59 13.90
N PHE A 139 14.03 18.05 12.65
CA PHE A 139 15.27 18.59 12.11
C PHE A 139 15.71 19.86 12.86
N ALA A 140 14.80 20.81 13.09
CA ALA A 140 15.09 22.05 13.80
C ALA A 140 15.53 21.80 15.25
N ASP A 141 14.92 20.84 15.92
CA ASP A 141 15.30 20.43 17.27
C ASP A 141 16.70 19.80 17.32
N ASN A 142 17.03 18.94 16.36
CA ASN A 142 18.38 18.39 16.23
C ASN A 142 19.42 19.48 15.98
N LEU A 143 19.12 20.45 15.11
CA LEU A 143 20.02 21.59 14.85
C LEU A 143 20.28 22.40 16.13
N ARG A 144 19.24 22.69 16.91
CA ARG A 144 19.36 23.41 18.19
C ARG A 144 20.17 22.61 19.22
N PHE A 145 19.98 21.30 19.26
CA PHE A 145 20.77 20.41 20.11
C PHE A 145 22.26 20.44 19.75
N ILE A 146 22.59 20.37 18.46
CA ILE A 146 23.97 20.45 17.96
C ILE A 146 24.59 21.80 18.35
N ASP A 147 23.87 22.90 18.12
CA ASP A 147 24.34 24.24 18.47
C ASP A 147 24.61 24.39 19.97
N HIS A 148 23.70 23.92 20.84
CA HIS A 148 23.95 23.90 22.28
C HIS A 148 25.15 23.01 22.64
N ARG A 149 25.27 21.83 22.03
CA ARG A 149 26.27 20.84 22.45
C ARG A 149 27.68 21.16 21.98
N TYR A 150 27.80 21.86 20.86
CA TYR A 150 29.08 22.09 20.17
C TYR A 150 29.35 23.56 19.83
N GLY A 151 28.37 24.46 20.01
CA GLY A 151 28.51 25.90 19.74
C GLY A 151 29.01 26.72 20.93
N GLU A 152 28.80 26.26 22.17
CA GLU A 152 29.29 26.93 23.40
C GLU A 152 30.57 26.30 23.98
N ASP A 153 31.59 26.11 23.14
CA ASP A 153 32.95 25.76 23.56
C ASP A 153 34.01 26.61 22.81
N ASP A 154 33.76 27.92 22.68
CA ASP A 154 34.85 28.89 22.53
C ASP A 154 34.94 29.78 23.78
N PRO A 155 35.52 29.28 24.89
CA PRO A 155 35.83 30.09 26.07
C PRO A 155 36.96 31.12 25.84
N LEU A 156 37.42 31.33 24.59
CA LEU A 156 38.51 32.24 24.22
C LEU A 156 38.15 33.23 23.09
N ARG A 157 36.86 33.46 22.79
CA ARG A 157 36.42 34.57 21.92
C ARG A 157 35.66 35.67 22.66
#